data_AF-A0A8H4CR63-F1
#
_entry.id   AF-A0A8H4CR63-F1
#
_cell.length_a   1.000
_cell.length_b   1.000
_cell.length_c   1.000
_cell.angle_alpha   90.00
_cell.angle_beta   90.00
_cell.angle_gamma   90.00
#
_symmetry.space_group_name_H-M   'P 1'
#
loop_
_entity.id
_entity.type
_entity.pdbx_description
1 polymer ?
#
loop_
_entity_poly.entity_id
_entity_poly.type
_entity_poly.pdbx_seq_one_letter_code
_entity_poly.pdbx_strand_id
1 'polypeptide(L)'
;MPLSNDELAFCNDASGHMLLAPEYVAPLKTMPLQRISDGAIAHVYATPRPAYERVRIFLLDELESPNSTGSWRLVDRQFNFNATQLWAGLTLGIDGREFVKDSEIWDGHVTINFDVYDTPGSINFVRDSVALKVAPILTHHHLQKVETLVSTWANDTNPVQQYFIEQLDAARKAVDISNPMWLFNQSSDIWAQDVVEPAYASMPGPDGPIAIRIMLRSAQSTRAGGRQAFEQMRGPGFGAFQPSGYSGTGFPGSGFGYHTINSYGNLETIPPHRSKRGILYKAGRVIQGKHYDSFPAQAVRDLIFSNGVQSTLFLETGWLRVGHVDEFVQFLPYDNDLGFTIAIVTPDLAINIFQEAQAAGYGEAMAISFDAQPQIDRFKVDMPLYLNLTINDVLSNATFMEINAYAQKWINHNLDILLSEIPLDRDDVIHVPGLFRDRSAGGVYVNSDGLDFYWPPVLKDEYQLGAFLPSAINGIVVGDQYLSPNPFGPVVSGEDILAKALIPAQG
;
A
#
# COMPACT_ATOMS: atom_id res chain seq x y z
N MET A 1 8.85 12.42 -27.23
CA MET A 1 8.50 11.10 -26.67
C MET A 1 8.07 11.33 -25.23
N PRO A 2 7.08 10.59 -24.69
CA PRO A 2 6.79 10.64 -23.25
C PRO A 2 7.99 10.16 -22.44
N LEU A 3 8.13 10.64 -21.21
CA LEU A 3 9.16 10.17 -20.28
C LEU A 3 8.93 8.68 -19.96
N SER A 4 10.02 7.92 -19.90
CA SER A 4 10.02 6.55 -19.37
C SER A 4 9.58 6.51 -17.90
N ASN A 5 9.23 5.32 -17.41
CA ASN A 5 8.84 5.16 -16.00
C ASN A 5 9.97 5.55 -15.05
N ASP A 6 11.21 5.21 -15.41
CA ASP A 6 12.37 5.59 -14.63
C ASP A 6 12.58 7.12 -14.64
N GLU A 7 12.52 7.77 -15.80
CA GLU A 7 12.62 9.23 -15.90
C GLU A 7 11.52 9.96 -15.11
N LEU A 8 10.28 9.43 -15.12
CA LEU A 8 9.20 9.97 -14.28
C LEU A 8 9.50 9.85 -12.79
N ALA A 9 10.00 8.70 -12.34
CA ALA A 9 10.35 8.47 -10.94
C ALA A 9 11.54 9.34 -10.49
N PHE A 10 12.52 9.55 -11.37
CA PHE A 10 13.68 10.41 -11.11
C PHE A 10 13.33 11.91 -11.09
N CYS A 11 12.23 12.32 -11.74
CA CYS A 11 11.79 13.71 -11.76
C CYS A 11 11.07 14.07 -10.45
N ASN A 12 11.79 14.60 -9.46
CA ASN A 12 11.24 15.04 -8.17
C ASN A 12 11.92 16.31 -7.64
N ASP A 13 11.35 16.93 -6.61
CA ASP A 13 11.84 18.19 -6.01
C ASP A 13 13.27 18.08 -5.44
N ALA A 14 13.67 16.85 -5.12
CA ALA A 14 14.99 16.54 -4.61
C ALA A 14 16.02 16.23 -5.70
N SER A 15 15.66 16.25 -7.00
CA SER A 15 16.57 15.90 -8.10
C SER A 15 17.62 16.98 -8.39
N GLY A 16 17.27 18.26 -8.26
CA GLY A 16 18.13 19.40 -8.58
C GLY A 16 18.96 19.96 -7.42
N HIS A 17 19.35 21.24 -7.55
CA HIS A 17 20.10 22.02 -6.55
C HIS A 17 19.26 23.10 -5.85
N MET A 18 17.97 23.22 -6.20
CA MET A 18 17.05 24.15 -5.56
C MET A 18 16.23 23.44 -4.48
N LEU A 19 15.95 24.13 -3.37
CA LEU A 19 15.01 23.69 -2.35
C LEU A 19 13.60 24.15 -2.74
N LEU A 20 12.87 23.29 -3.47
CA LEU A 20 11.58 23.66 -4.06
C LEU A 20 10.42 23.70 -3.06
N ALA A 21 10.54 23.00 -1.93
CA ALA A 21 9.52 22.99 -0.89
C ALA A 21 10.16 23.21 0.51
N PRO A 22 10.61 24.45 0.82
CA PRO A 22 11.25 24.77 2.09
C PRO A 22 10.41 24.44 3.33
N GLU A 23 9.09 24.40 3.21
CA GLU A 23 8.16 24.05 4.29
C GLU A 23 8.31 22.61 4.83
N TYR A 24 8.95 21.70 4.07
CA TYR A 24 9.21 20.32 4.48
C TYR A 24 10.67 20.05 4.87
N VAL A 25 11.51 21.09 4.92
CA VAL A 25 12.94 20.93 5.23
C VAL A 25 13.14 20.70 6.73
N ALA A 26 14.04 19.78 7.10
CA ALA A 26 14.42 19.64 8.51
C ALA A 26 15.38 20.77 8.91
N PRO A 27 15.08 21.57 9.95
CA PRO A 27 15.89 22.71 10.31
C PRO A 27 17.19 22.29 11.01
N LEU A 28 18.27 23.00 10.71
CA LEU A 28 19.59 22.89 11.33
C LEU A 28 20.08 24.29 11.72
N LYS A 29 20.81 24.43 12.82
CA LYS A 29 21.29 25.74 13.26
C LYS A 29 22.62 25.65 13.99
N THR A 30 23.49 26.64 13.79
CA THR A 30 24.69 26.83 14.61
C THR A 30 24.51 28.01 15.55
N MET A 31 25.18 27.95 16.70
CA MET A 31 25.27 29.10 17.60
C MET A 31 26.24 30.15 17.04
N PRO A 32 25.97 31.45 17.25
CA PRO A 32 26.94 32.52 16.99
C PRO A 32 28.28 32.28 17.69
N LEU A 33 29.40 32.29 16.95
CA LEU A 33 30.73 31.98 17.48
C LEU A 33 31.55 33.23 17.81
N GLN A 34 31.32 33.84 18.96
CA GLN A 34 31.91 35.15 19.34
C GLN A 34 33.44 35.18 19.57
N ARG A 35 34.13 34.02 19.60
CA ARG A 35 35.56 33.90 19.96
C ARG A 35 36.32 33.06 18.96
N ILE A 36 36.36 33.53 17.72
CA ILE A 36 37.11 32.93 16.61
C ILE A 36 37.99 33.99 15.96
N SER A 37 39.05 33.57 15.25
CA SER A 37 39.90 34.47 14.48
C SER A 37 39.17 35.05 13.27
N ASP A 38 39.65 36.19 12.75
CA ASP A 38 39.12 36.78 11.51
C ASP A 38 39.35 35.88 10.27
N GLY A 39 40.34 34.99 10.35
CA GLY A 39 40.63 33.99 9.33
C GLY A 39 39.82 32.70 9.47
N ALA A 40 38.99 32.57 10.50
CA ALA A 40 38.29 31.31 10.76
C ALA A 40 37.38 30.92 9.60
N ILE A 41 37.37 29.63 9.30
CA ILE A 41 36.47 29.02 8.31
C ILE A 41 35.76 27.83 8.92
N ALA A 42 34.60 27.48 8.37
CA ALA A 42 33.95 26.24 8.72
C ALA A 42 33.46 25.45 7.51
N HIS A 43 33.39 24.12 7.70
CA HIS A 43 32.81 23.16 6.79
C HIS A 43 31.57 22.54 7.44
N VAL A 44 30.49 22.42 6.66
CA VAL A 44 29.29 21.66 7.05
C VAL A 44 29.09 20.53 6.03
N TYR A 45 29.06 19.28 6.50
CA TYR A 45 28.93 18.14 5.61
C TYR A 45 28.29 16.92 6.27
N ALA A 46 27.66 16.08 5.45
CA ALA A 46 27.00 14.85 5.89
C ALA A 46 27.94 13.64 5.87
N THR A 47 27.71 12.70 6.79
CA THR A 47 28.35 11.39 6.89
C THR A 47 27.34 10.32 7.30
N PRO A 48 27.56 9.03 7.01
CA PRO A 48 28.65 8.47 6.19
C PRO A 48 28.47 8.82 4.69
N ARG A 49 29.42 8.40 3.83
CA ARG A 49 29.36 8.67 2.39
C ARG A 49 28.04 8.28 1.72
N PRO A 50 27.40 7.13 2.05
CA PRO A 50 26.09 6.81 1.50
C PRO A 50 25.00 7.84 1.84
N ALA A 51 25.00 8.37 3.07
CA ALA A 51 24.08 9.44 3.47
C ALA A 51 24.37 10.73 2.72
N TYR A 52 25.66 11.05 2.56
CA TYR A 52 26.14 12.23 1.87
C TYR A 52 25.62 12.32 0.41
N GLU A 53 25.48 11.19 -0.29
CA GLU A 53 24.94 11.14 -1.66
C GLU A 53 23.40 11.24 -1.72
N ARG A 54 22.73 11.13 -0.58
CA ARG A 54 21.26 10.99 -0.45
C ARG A 54 20.59 12.13 0.31
N VAL A 55 21.36 13.08 0.82
CA VAL A 55 20.85 14.27 1.49
C VAL A 55 21.38 15.54 0.84
N ARG A 56 20.70 16.66 1.04
CA ARG A 56 21.16 17.99 0.60
C ARG A 56 21.08 18.96 1.76
N ILE A 57 22.11 19.77 1.94
CA ILE A 57 22.16 20.80 2.98
C ILE A 57 22.06 22.16 2.30
N PHE A 58 21.24 23.04 2.84
CA PHE A 58 21.00 24.38 2.33
C PHE A 58 21.28 25.42 3.41
N LEU A 59 21.77 26.59 3.02
CA LEU A 59 21.88 27.78 3.84
C LEU A 59 20.74 28.73 3.49
N LEU A 60 20.07 29.26 4.51
CA LEU A 60 19.10 30.35 4.35
C LEU A 60 19.85 31.68 4.30
N ASP A 61 20.02 32.23 3.09
CA ASP A 61 20.69 33.53 2.87
C ASP A 61 19.74 34.71 3.19
N GLU A 62 18.44 34.60 2.91
CA GLU A 62 17.44 35.65 3.16
C GLU A 62 16.50 35.27 4.31
N LEU A 63 16.89 35.61 5.54
CA LEU A 63 16.16 35.25 6.77
C LEU A 63 14.71 35.78 6.84
N GLU A 64 14.39 36.85 6.10
CA GLU A 64 13.06 37.45 6.08
C GLU A 64 12.06 36.69 5.20
N SER A 65 12.53 35.77 4.34
CA SER A 65 11.71 35.01 3.39
C SER A 65 12.01 33.50 3.40
N PRO A 66 11.94 32.82 4.57
CA PRO A 66 12.35 31.42 4.69
C PRO A 66 11.54 30.42 3.86
N ASN A 67 10.36 30.82 3.36
CA ASN A 67 9.51 29.96 2.53
C ASN A 67 9.78 30.13 1.02
N SER A 68 10.69 31.02 0.62
CA SER A 68 11.04 31.22 -0.79
C SER A 68 12.18 30.31 -1.20
N THR A 69 12.03 29.56 -2.29
CA THR A 69 13.09 28.75 -2.88
C THR A 69 14.36 29.54 -3.16
N GLY A 70 14.24 30.80 -3.61
CA GLY A 70 15.38 31.66 -3.94
C GLY A 70 16.20 32.09 -2.71
N SER A 71 15.62 32.02 -1.52
CA SER A 71 16.28 32.39 -0.26
C SER A 71 17.23 31.29 0.25
N TRP A 72 17.17 30.10 -0.32
CA TRP A 72 17.99 28.95 0.07
C TRP A 72 19.06 28.64 -0.97
N ARG A 73 20.30 28.51 -0.50
CA ARG A 73 21.44 28.14 -1.33
C ARG A 73 22.00 26.79 -0.92
N LEU A 74 22.18 25.91 -1.91
CA LEU A 74 22.83 24.61 -1.69
C LEU A 74 24.24 24.82 -1.12
N VAL A 75 24.54 24.10 -0.05
CA VAL A 75 25.88 24.03 0.55
C VAL A 75 26.66 22.95 -0.17
N ASP A 76 27.56 23.36 -1.07
CA ASP A 76 28.47 22.45 -1.77
C ASP A 76 29.50 21.85 -0.80
N ARG A 77 30.03 20.67 -1.15
CA ARG A 77 31.09 19.94 -0.41
C ARG A 77 32.29 20.81 -0.08
N GLN A 78 32.66 21.71 -0.98
CA GLN A 78 33.84 22.54 -0.86
C GLN A 78 33.51 23.94 -0.35
N PHE A 79 32.25 24.19 0.01
CA PHE A 79 31.83 25.49 0.51
C PHE A 79 32.44 25.75 1.89
N ASN A 80 33.03 26.94 2.03
CA ASN A 80 33.60 27.43 3.27
C ASN A 80 32.75 28.59 3.79
N PHE A 81 32.28 28.46 5.03
CA PHE A 81 31.68 29.58 5.75
C PHE A 81 32.79 30.43 6.35
N ASN A 82 32.73 31.75 6.14
CA ASN A 82 33.75 32.67 6.67
C ASN A 82 33.43 33.15 8.09
N ALA A 83 34.41 33.77 8.75
CA ALA A 83 34.27 34.31 10.11
C ALA A 83 33.02 35.19 10.31
N THR A 84 32.67 36.04 9.34
CA THR A 84 31.46 36.88 9.41
C THR A 84 30.18 36.06 9.54
N GLN A 85 30.04 35.00 8.75
CA GLN A 85 28.88 34.10 8.84
C GLN A 85 28.90 33.32 10.15
N LEU A 86 30.07 32.89 10.62
CA LEU A 86 30.22 32.16 11.88
C LEU A 86 29.91 33.04 13.10
N TRP A 87 30.26 34.33 13.08
CA TRP A 87 29.88 35.30 14.10
C TRP A 87 28.37 35.50 14.19
N ALA A 88 27.66 35.46 13.07
CA ALA A 88 26.20 35.57 13.03
C ALA A 88 25.49 34.26 13.42
N GLY A 89 26.14 33.12 13.22
CA GLY A 89 25.52 31.80 13.25
C GLY A 89 24.84 31.47 11.92
N LEU A 90 24.68 30.18 11.64
CA LEU A 90 24.13 29.68 10.39
C LEU A 90 22.70 29.15 10.62
N THR A 91 21.77 29.54 9.74
CA THR A 91 20.46 28.91 9.63
C THR A 91 20.48 27.99 8.42
N LEU A 92 20.37 26.70 8.66
CA LEU A 92 20.54 25.65 7.66
C LEU A 92 19.26 24.80 7.56
N GLY A 93 19.11 24.09 6.46
CA GLY A 93 18.04 23.14 6.22
C GLY A 93 18.61 21.89 5.57
N ILE A 94 18.06 20.72 5.89
CA ILE A 94 18.39 19.45 5.25
C ILE A 94 17.14 18.75 4.71
N ASP A 95 17.25 18.21 3.50
CA ASP A 95 16.27 17.27 2.94
C ASP A 95 16.91 16.00 2.39
N GLY A 96 16.06 14.99 2.12
CA GLY A 96 16.45 13.72 1.53
C GLY A 96 16.12 13.64 0.05
N ARG A 97 16.97 12.93 -0.71
CA ARG A 97 16.76 12.62 -2.14
C ARG A 97 15.97 11.34 -2.38
N GLU A 98 16.00 10.42 -1.43
CA GLU A 98 15.31 9.13 -1.52
C GLU A 98 15.01 8.54 -0.15
N PHE A 99 14.07 7.60 -0.10
CA PHE A 99 13.83 6.75 1.06
C PHE A 99 14.88 5.66 1.19
N VAL A 100 14.91 5.04 2.37
CA VAL A 100 15.75 3.87 2.65
C VAL A 100 15.24 2.67 1.87
N LYS A 101 15.95 2.26 0.81
CA LYS A 101 15.60 1.09 -0.01
C LYS A 101 16.39 -0.17 0.33
N ASP A 102 17.60 0.00 0.87
CA ASP A 102 18.52 -1.09 1.22
C ASP A 102 19.37 -0.65 2.41
N SER A 103 19.02 -1.19 3.59
CA SER A 103 19.72 -0.89 4.84
C SER A 103 21.17 -1.38 4.90
N GLU A 104 21.59 -2.29 4.02
CA GLU A 104 23.00 -2.70 3.92
C GLU A 104 23.86 -1.62 3.25
N ILE A 105 23.28 -0.83 2.34
CA ILE A 105 23.93 0.33 1.71
C ILE A 105 23.84 1.56 2.62
N TRP A 106 22.64 1.83 3.13
CA TRP A 106 22.36 2.97 3.99
C TRP A 106 21.10 2.72 4.79
N ASP A 107 21.16 2.86 6.11
CA ASP A 107 20.05 2.60 7.04
C ASP A 107 19.22 3.86 7.38
N GLY A 108 19.43 4.93 6.61
CA GLY A 108 18.75 6.22 6.80
C GLY A 108 19.43 7.16 7.79
N HIS A 109 20.47 6.74 8.52
CA HIS A 109 21.16 7.63 9.46
C HIS A 109 22.08 8.61 8.73
N VAL A 110 22.05 9.86 9.17
CA VAL A 110 22.95 10.91 8.71
C VAL A 110 23.50 11.66 9.90
N THR A 111 24.81 11.88 9.92
CA THR A 111 25.47 12.78 10.86
C THR A 111 25.97 14.00 10.10
N ILE A 112 25.49 15.17 10.50
CA ILE A 112 25.95 16.45 9.99
C ILE A 112 27.06 16.94 10.90
N ASN A 113 28.24 17.13 10.32
CA ASN A 113 29.41 17.61 11.01
C ASN A 113 29.60 19.09 10.69
N PHE A 114 29.98 19.86 11.71
CA PHE A 114 30.34 21.26 11.62
C PHE A 114 31.75 21.43 12.17
N ASP A 115 32.71 21.58 11.25
CA ASP A 115 34.13 21.69 11.57
C ASP A 115 34.59 23.12 11.44
N VAL A 116 35.18 23.70 12.49
CA VAL A 116 35.69 25.07 12.51
C VAL A 116 37.21 25.05 12.61
N TYR A 117 37.86 25.75 11.69
CA TYR A 117 39.31 25.87 11.57
C TYR A 117 39.72 27.33 11.81
N ASP A 118 40.85 27.56 12.48
CA ASP A 118 41.35 28.92 12.77
C ASP A 118 41.76 29.71 11.51
N THR A 119 42.12 29.02 10.43
CA THR A 119 42.54 29.64 9.15
C THR A 119 42.43 28.63 8.01
N PRO A 120 42.25 29.06 6.74
CA PRO A 120 42.24 28.15 5.60
C PRO A 120 43.52 27.31 5.52
N GLY A 121 43.36 26.00 5.32
CA GLY A 121 44.48 25.04 5.22
C GLY A 121 45.04 24.57 6.56
N SER A 122 44.50 25.02 7.70
CA SER A 122 44.79 24.39 9.00
C SER A 122 44.35 22.93 8.99
N ILE A 123 45.11 22.06 9.66
CA ILE A 123 44.73 20.66 9.90
C ILE A 123 44.00 20.48 11.24
N ASN A 124 44.10 21.46 12.13
CA ASN A 124 43.44 21.45 13.44
C ASN A 124 42.09 22.15 13.33
N PHE A 125 41.06 21.50 13.85
CA PHE A 125 39.69 22.01 13.92
C PHE A 125 39.00 21.58 15.21
N VAL A 126 37.92 22.28 15.54
CA VAL A 126 36.93 21.87 16.54
C VAL A 126 35.67 21.42 15.80
N ARG A 127 35.02 20.36 16.27
CA ARG A 127 33.82 19.78 15.67
C ARG A 127 32.64 19.81 16.62
N ASP A 128 31.48 20.12 16.07
CA ASP A 128 30.18 19.74 16.62
C ASP A 128 29.41 18.90 15.59
N SER A 129 28.54 18.01 16.06
CA SER A 129 27.82 17.09 15.18
C SER A 129 26.40 16.81 15.67
N VAL A 130 25.47 16.72 14.73
CA VAL A 130 24.09 16.29 15.00
C VAL A 130 23.74 15.06 14.17
N ALA A 131 23.05 14.11 14.80
CA ALA A 131 22.55 12.91 14.13
C ALA A 131 21.07 13.08 13.78
N LEU A 132 20.71 12.73 12.55
CA LEU A 132 19.34 12.63 12.07
C LEU A 132 19.11 11.26 11.43
N LYS A 133 17.84 10.93 11.22
CA LYS A 133 17.42 9.76 10.45
C LYS A 133 16.34 10.18 9.48
N VAL A 134 16.41 9.70 8.24
CA VAL A 134 15.34 9.90 7.26
C VAL A 134 14.05 9.30 7.80
N ALA A 135 12.95 10.06 7.67
CA ALA A 135 11.63 9.61 8.08
C ALA A 135 11.25 8.33 7.30
N PRO A 136 10.82 7.26 7.99
CA PRO A 136 10.43 6.04 7.30
C PRO A 136 9.16 6.27 6.50
N ILE A 137 9.03 5.54 5.39
CA ILE A 137 7.75 5.42 4.69
C ILE A 137 6.88 4.35 5.37
N LEU A 138 5.63 4.70 5.62
CA LEU A 138 4.66 3.87 6.34
C LEU A 138 3.37 3.74 5.53
N THR A 139 2.88 2.51 5.37
CA THR A 139 1.58 2.21 4.75
C THR A 139 0.45 2.47 5.76
N HIS A 140 -0.75 2.71 5.24
CA HIS A 140 -1.93 2.96 6.06
C HIS A 140 -2.59 1.65 6.53
N HIS A 141 -3.32 1.70 7.65
CA HIS A 141 -4.15 0.60 8.15
C HIS A 141 -5.62 1.01 8.26
N HIS A 142 -6.53 0.04 8.21
CA HIS A 142 -7.99 0.28 8.09
C HIS A 142 -8.66 1.03 9.25
N LEU A 143 -8.00 1.15 10.40
CA LEU A 143 -8.54 1.96 11.52
C LEU A 143 -8.25 3.46 11.37
N GLN A 144 -7.42 3.85 10.40
CA GLN A 144 -7.17 5.26 10.12
C GLN A 144 -8.36 5.87 9.38
N LYS A 145 -8.56 7.17 9.61
CA LYS A 145 -9.66 7.90 8.98
C LYS A 145 -9.50 7.88 7.46
N VAL A 146 -10.52 7.39 6.77
CA VAL A 146 -10.62 7.51 5.31
C VAL A 146 -10.98 8.95 4.94
N GLU A 147 -10.22 9.52 4.00
CA GLU A 147 -10.48 10.87 3.50
C GLU A 147 -10.99 10.89 2.07
N THR A 148 -10.46 10.04 1.21
CA THR A 148 -10.73 10.07 -0.23
C THR A 148 -10.73 8.64 -0.76
N LEU A 149 -11.77 8.28 -1.51
CA LEU A 149 -11.79 7.03 -2.28
C LEU A 149 -11.09 7.25 -3.61
N VAL A 150 -10.29 6.27 -4.04
CA VAL A 150 -9.56 6.29 -5.31
C VAL A 150 -10.14 5.24 -6.23
N SER A 151 -10.41 5.59 -7.49
CA SER A 151 -10.86 4.65 -8.50
C SER A 151 -10.45 5.11 -9.90
N THR A 152 -10.93 4.41 -10.94
CA THR A 152 -10.66 4.74 -12.34
C THR A 152 -11.90 5.34 -12.98
N TRP A 153 -11.74 6.53 -13.56
CA TRP A 153 -12.78 7.23 -14.28
C TRP A 153 -13.29 6.40 -15.46
N ALA A 154 -14.58 6.55 -15.77
CA ALA A 154 -15.19 6.01 -16.98
C ALA A 154 -16.26 6.95 -17.53
N ASN A 155 -16.64 6.68 -18.78
CA ASN A 155 -17.73 7.32 -19.49
C ASN A 155 -18.51 6.26 -20.29
N ASP A 156 -19.39 6.72 -21.18
CA ASP A 156 -20.26 5.87 -21.99
C ASP A 156 -19.51 4.85 -22.87
N THR A 157 -18.18 4.98 -23.07
CA THR A 157 -17.37 3.97 -23.76
C THR A 157 -17.03 2.76 -22.88
N ASN A 158 -17.14 2.89 -21.56
CA ASN A 158 -17.04 1.82 -20.57
C ASN A 158 -18.22 1.94 -19.57
N PRO A 159 -19.45 1.61 -20.01
CA PRO A 159 -20.67 1.91 -19.25
C PRO A 159 -20.79 1.08 -17.96
N VAL A 160 -20.16 -0.10 -17.89
CA VAL A 160 -20.13 -0.92 -16.67
C VAL A 160 -19.31 -0.23 -15.58
N GLN A 161 -18.12 0.25 -15.90
CA GLN A 161 -17.29 0.99 -14.94
C GLN A 161 -17.96 2.31 -14.55
N GLN A 162 -18.55 3.03 -15.49
CA GLN A 162 -19.28 4.28 -15.20
C GLN A 162 -20.39 4.02 -14.18
N TYR A 163 -21.19 2.97 -14.39
CA TYR A 163 -22.26 2.58 -13.46
C TYR A 163 -21.73 2.18 -12.08
N PHE A 164 -20.57 1.53 -12.01
CA PHE A 164 -19.91 1.23 -10.73
C PHE A 164 -19.45 2.51 -10.01
N ILE A 165 -18.83 3.45 -10.72
CA ILE A 165 -18.37 4.72 -10.15
C ILE A 165 -19.54 5.56 -9.62
N GLU A 166 -20.68 5.56 -10.29
CA GLU A 166 -21.90 6.24 -9.81
C GLU A 166 -22.40 5.65 -8.48
N GLN A 167 -22.40 4.31 -8.36
CA GLN A 167 -22.75 3.61 -7.12
C GLN A 167 -21.73 3.89 -6.01
N LEU A 168 -20.43 3.87 -6.34
CA LEU A 168 -19.37 4.14 -5.37
C LEU A 168 -19.44 5.60 -4.87
N ASP A 169 -19.75 6.57 -5.73
CA ASP A 169 -19.94 7.97 -5.29
C ASP A 169 -21.18 8.14 -4.41
N ALA A 170 -22.26 7.41 -4.70
CA ALA A 170 -23.44 7.38 -3.84
C ALA A 170 -23.12 6.78 -2.47
N ALA A 171 -22.40 5.64 -2.45
CA ALA A 171 -21.95 4.98 -1.23
C ALA A 171 -21.02 5.90 -0.42
N ARG A 172 -20.04 6.56 -1.06
CA ARG A 172 -19.15 7.55 -0.45
C ARG A 172 -19.93 8.64 0.31
N LYS A 173 -21.00 9.17 -0.29
CA LYS A 173 -21.86 10.18 0.34
C LYS A 173 -22.65 9.62 1.50
N ALA A 174 -23.12 8.37 1.39
CA ALA A 174 -23.87 7.70 2.45
C ALA A 174 -23.03 7.41 3.70
N VAL A 175 -21.70 7.33 3.54
CA VAL A 175 -20.73 7.13 4.63
C VAL A 175 -19.97 8.40 5.04
N ASP A 176 -20.54 9.57 4.71
CA ASP A 176 -20.05 10.89 5.11
C ASP A 176 -18.58 11.23 4.73
N ILE A 177 -18.03 10.57 3.70
CA ILE A 177 -16.74 10.99 3.13
C ILE A 177 -16.97 12.24 2.29
N SER A 178 -16.55 13.41 2.77
CA SER A 178 -16.82 14.69 2.13
C SER A 178 -16.04 14.93 0.84
N ASN A 179 -14.78 14.47 0.77
CA ASN A 179 -13.93 14.74 -0.38
C ASN A 179 -14.46 14.02 -1.62
N PRO A 180 -14.39 14.64 -2.81
CA PRO A 180 -14.71 13.94 -4.04
C PRO A 180 -13.75 12.77 -4.26
N MET A 181 -14.23 11.74 -4.96
CA MET A 181 -13.35 10.62 -5.34
C MET A 181 -12.21 11.11 -6.23
N TRP A 182 -11.04 10.51 -6.03
CA TRP A 182 -9.94 10.63 -6.97
C TRP A 182 -10.14 9.63 -8.11
N LEU A 183 -10.30 10.12 -9.34
CA LEU A 183 -10.56 9.26 -10.49
C LEU A 183 -9.41 9.34 -11.50
N PHE A 184 -8.65 8.27 -11.61
CA PHE A 184 -7.61 8.11 -12.63
C PHE A 184 -8.23 8.07 -14.04
N ASN A 185 -7.72 8.86 -14.98
CA ASN A 185 -8.35 9.02 -16.29
C ASN A 185 -7.41 8.90 -17.52
N GLN A 186 -6.18 8.42 -17.32
CA GLN A 186 -5.18 8.22 -18.39
C GLN A 186 -4.88 6.74 -18.69
N SER A 187 -5.62 5.82 -18.05
CA SER A 187 -5.55 4.38 -18.33
C SER A 187 -6.93 3.74 -18.19
N SER A 188 -7.17 2.67 -18.95
CA SER A 188 -8.37 1.82 -18.81
C SER A 188 -8.21 0.75 -17.73
N ASP A 189 -7.10 0.73 -17.01
CA ASP A 189 -6.85 -0.18 -15.87
C ASP A 189 -7.77 0.20 -14.70
N ILE A 190 -8.82 -0.59 -14.49
CA ILE A 190 -9.86 -0.33 -13.47
C ILE A 190 -9.41 -0.68 -12.05
N TRP A 191 -8.28 -1.38 -11.91
CA TRP A 191 -7.80 -1.90 -10.64
C TRP A 191 -6.94 -0.87 -9.91
N ALA A 192 -7.55 0.23 -9.46
CA ALA A 192 -6.85 1.28 -8.73
C ALA A 192 -6.07 0.74 -7.51
N GLN A 193 -6.65 -0.22 -6.77
CA GLN A 193 -6.03 -0.92 -5.64
C GLN A 193 -4.69 -1.58 -6.01
N ASP A 194 -4.58 -2.14 -7.21
CA ASP A 194 -3.39 -2.87 -7.61
C ASP A 194 -2.19 -1.98 -7.97
N VAL A 195 -2.46 -0.75 -8.40
CA VAL A 195 -1.45 0.11 -9.05
C VAL A 195 -0.81 1.11 -8.11
N VAL A 196 -1.49 1.43 -7.00
CA VAL A 196 -1.04 2.42 -6.02
C VAL A 196 -1.43 2.02 -4.60
N GLU A 197 -0.50 2.19 -3.66
CA GLU A 197 -0.71 2.02 -2.22
C GLU A 197 -0.46 3.37 -1.54
N PRO A 198 -1.47 3.98 -0.91
CA PRO A 198 -1.27 5.18 -0.11
C PRO A 198 -0.35 4.92 1.09
N ALA A 199 0.68 5.74 1.21
CA ALA A 199 1.61 5.73 2.33
C ALA A 199 1.89 7.17 2.81
N TYR A 200 2.70 7.31 3.85
CA TYR A 200 3.14 8.60 4.35
C TYR A 200 4.54 8.53 4.95
N ALA A 201 5.17 9.71 5.05
CA ALA A 201 6.36 9.92 5.87
C ALA A 201 6.13 11.17 6.73
N SER A 202 6.65 11.16 7.95
CA SER A 202 6.45 12.26 8.89
C SER A 202 7.67 12.51 9.77
N MET A 203 7.89 13.77 10.11
CA MET A 203 8.88 14.20 11.10
C MET A 203 8.25 15.15 12.13
N PRO A 204 8.85 15.30 13.33
CA PRO A 204 8.42 16.33 14.26
C PRO A 204 8.63 17.73 13.67
N GLY A 205 7.67 18.62 13.89
CA GLY A 205 7.75 20.05 13.60
C GLY A 205 7.44 20.90 14.83
N PRO A 206 7.61 22.23 14.74
CA PRO A 206 7.42 23.15 15.88
C PRO A 206 5.98 23.19 16.41
N ASP A 207 4.99 23.05 15.52
CA ASP A 207 3.56 23.13 15.86
C ASP A 207 2.83 21.78 15.74
N GLY A 208 3.59 20.69 15.62
CA GLY A 208 3.08 19.33 15.39
C GLY A 208 3.85 18.60 14.28
N PRO A 209 3.46 17.37 13.94
CA PRO A 209 4.12 16.61 12.88
C PRO A 209 4.02 17.29 11.51
N ILE A 210 5.12 17.32 10.79
CA ILE A 210 5.17 17.66 9.36
C ILE A 210 5.10 16.34 8.60
N ALA A 211 4.08 16.16 7.77
CA ALA A 211 3.84 14.92 7.05
C ALA A 211 3.60 15.17 5.57
N ILE A 212 4.02 14.21 4.74
CA ILE A 212 3.72 14.13 3.33
C ILE A 212 3.10 12.78 3.03
N ARG A 213 2.11 12.76 2.14
CA ARG A 213 1.58 11.52 1.57
C ARG A 213 2.49 11.05 0.46
N ILE A 214 2.69 9.75 0.37
CA ILE A 214 3.50 9.12 -0.66
C ILE A 214 2.65 8.06 -1.33
N MET A 215 2.39 8.23 -2.62
CA MET A 215 1.72 7.22 -3.43
C MET A 215 2.76 6.20 -3.88
N LEU A 216 2.79 5.03 -3.23
CA LEU A 216 3.65 3.93 -3.64
C LEU A 216 3.08 3.35 -4.92
N ARG A 217 3.81 3.44 -6.03
CA ARG A 217 3.47 2.74 -7.26
C ARG A 217 3.86 1.27 -7.13
N SER A 218 3.00 0.36 -7.59
CA SER A 218 3.32 -1.07 -7.60
C SER A 218 4.55 -1.41 -8.43
N ALA A 219 5.27 -2.47 -8.03
CA ALA A 219 6.54 -2.85 -8.66
C ALA A 219 6.40 -3.30 -10.12
N GLN A 220 5.17 -3.55 -10.58
CA GLN A 220 4.80 -3.93 -11.95
C GLN A 220 5.15 -2.81 -12.94
N SER A 221 6.42 -2.73 -13.33
CA SER A 221 6.96 -1.59 -14.05
C SER A 221 6.38 -1.42 -15.46
N THR A 222 5.78 -2.46 -16.05
CA THR A 222 5.12 -2.37 -17.37
C THR A 222 3.61 -2.15 -17.28
N ARG A 223 3.01 -2.19 -16.08
CA ARG A 223 1.59 -1.91 -15.87
C ARG A 223 1.31 -0.42 -16.09
N ALA A 224 0.63 -0.11 -17.19
CA ALA A 224 0.38 1.27 -17.63
C ALA A 224 -0.36 2.11 -16.58
N GLY A 225 -1.34 1.52 -15.87
CA GLY A 225 -2.14 2.20 -14.85
C GLY A 225 -1.31 2.85 -13.74
N GLY A 226 -0.18 2.24 -13.35
CA GLY A 226 0.69 2.74 -12.27
C GLY A 226 1.42 4.04 -12.59
N ARG A 227 1.54 4.43 -13.86
CA ARG A 227 2.15 5.74 -14.22
C ARG A 227 1.39 6.93 -13.65
N GLN A 228 0.08 6.75 -13.45
CA GLN A 228 -0.83 7.80 -13.01
C GLN A 228 -0.54 8.26 -11.57
N ALA A 229 0.14 7.45 -10.74
CA ALA A 229 0.66 7.90 -9.44
C ALA A 229 1.63 9.10 -9.61
N PHE A 230 2.50 9.05 -10.61
CA PHE A 230 3.43 10.14 -10.91
C PHE A 230 2.81 11.27 -11.74
N GLU A 231 1.93 10.93 -12.68
CA GLU A 231 1.37 11.90 -13.65
C GLU A 231 0.20 12.70 -13.09
N GLN A 232 -0.55 12.15 -12.13
CA GLN A 232 -1.78 12.76 -11.62
C GLN A 232 -1.72 13.08 -10.12
N MET A 233 -1.09 12.25 -9.28
CA MET A 233 -1.21 12.42 -7.81
C MET A 233 -0.12 13.30 -7.18
N ARG A 234 1.02 13.52 -7.84
CA ARG A 234 2.08 14.36 -7.29
C ARG A 234 1.66 15.83 -7.22
N GLY A 235 2.00 16.48 -6.12
CA GLY A 235 1.75 17.89 -5.88
C GLY A 235 2.14 18.29 -4.46
N PRO A 236 1.80 19.52 -4.03
CA PRO A 236 2.05 19.96 -2.66
C PRO A 236 1.47 18.98 -1.64
N GLY A 237 2.32 18.44 -0.76
CA GLY A 237 1.94 17.45 0.27
C GLY A 237 1.80 16.01 -0.23
N PHE A 238 1.95 15.74 -1.53
CA PHE A 238 1.82 14.42 -2.15
C PHE A 238 3.04 14.11 -3.03
N GLY A 239 3.87 13.17 -2.58
CA GLY A 239 4.88 12.51 -3.40
C GLY A 239 4.36 11.24 -4.06
N ALA A 240 5.11 10.72 -5.01
CA ALA A 240 4.94 9.38 -5.53
C ALA A 240 6.31 8.69 -5.54
N PHE A 241 6.32 7.40 -5.23
CA PHE A 241 7.55 6.64 -5.14
C PHE A 241 7.35 5.27 -5.74
N GLN A 242 8.32 4.83 -6.53
CA GLN A 242 8.40 3.47 -7.01
C GLN A 242 9.71 2.88 -6.48
N PRO A 243 9.68 1.75 -5.78
CA PRO A 243 10.89 0.99 -5.51
C PRO A 243 11.53 0.61 -6.86
N SER A 244 12.64 1.27 -7.23
CA SER A 244 13.35 1.02 -8.50
C SER A 244 14.42 -0.07 -8.34
N GLY A 245 14.64 -0.84 -9.41
CA GLY A 245 15.45 -2.05 -9.44
C GLY A 245 16.96 -1.83 -9.39
N TYR A 246 17.51 -1.65 -8.19
CA TYR A 246 18.95 -1.79 -7.96
C TYR A 246 19.28 -2.81 -6.86
N SER A 247 18.77 -4.02 -7.05
CA SER A 247 19.38 -5.29 -6.61
C SER A 247 18.69 -6.45 -7.33
N GLY A 248 19.24 -6.85 -8.50
CA GLY A 248 18.80 -8.04 -9.24
C GLY A 248 18.23 -7.77 -10.65
N THR A 249 18.40 -8.75 -11.54
CA THR A 249 17.83 -8.73 -12.90
C THR A 249 16.59 -9.63 -12.98
N GLY A 250 15.54 -9.17 -13.65
CA GLY A 250 14.30 -9.93 -13.86
C GLY A 250 13.26 -9.80 -12.75
N PHE A 251 12.16 -10.55 -12.89
CA PHE A 251 10.99 -10.53 -12.01
C PHE A 251 11.32 -10.62 -10.50
N PRO A 252 12.15 -11.57 -10.02
CA PRO A 252 12.37 -11.76 -8.58
C PRO A 252 13.01 -10.55 -7.88
N GLY A 253 13.79 -9.75 -8.62
CA GLY A 253 14.48 -8.57 -8.12
C GLY A 253 13.62 -7.32 -8.17
N SER A 254 13.28 -6.88 -9.39
CA SER A 254 12.67 -5.55 -9.61
C SER A 254 11.15 -5.54 -9.72
N GLY A 255 10.50 -6.71 -9.83
CA GLY A 255 9.08 -6.79 -10.18
C GLY A 255 8.78 -6.41 -11.63
N PHE A 256 9.81 -6.38 -12.49
CA PHE A 256 9.65 -6.09 -13.92
C PHE A 256 8.61 -7.00 -14.57
N GLY A 257 7.79 -6.40 -15.45
CA GLY A 257 6.67 -7.07 -16.10
C GLY A 257 5.34 -6.81 -15.40
N TYR A 258 4.37 -7.65 -15.72
CA TYR A 258 3.01 -7.58 -15.20
C TYR A 258 2.77 -8.89 -14.45
N HIS A 259 3.10 -8.96 -13.16
CA HIS A 259 2.85 -10.16 -12.32
C HIS A 259 1.92 -9.80 -11.19
N THR A 260 0.85 -10.58 -11.03
CA THR A 260 -0.21 -10.26 -10.08
C THR A 260 0.25 -10.31 -8.61
N ILE A 261 1.25 -11.12 -8.23
CA ILE A 261 1.85 -11.12 -6.87
C ILE A 261 2.41 -9.75 -6.44
N ASN A 262 2.75 -8.88 -7.41
CA ASN A 262 3.32 -7.55 -7.18
C ASN A 262 2.26 -6.43 -7.17
N SER A 263 0.99 -6.76 -7.35
CA SER A 263 -0.12 -5.80 -7.21
C SER A 263 -0.36 -5.49 -5.74
N TYR A 264 -0.86 -4.29 -5.45
CA TYR A 264 -1.01 -3.84 -4.08
C TYR A 264 -2.33 -4.21 -3.38
N GLY A 265 -3.28 -4.86 -4.06
CA GLY A 265 -4.25 -5.74 -3.35
C GLY A 265 -3.55 -6.85 -2.55
N ASN A 266 -2.30 -7.18 -2.93
CA ASN A 266 -1.43 -8.10 -2.20
C ASN A 266 -0.52 -7.42 -1.14
N LEU A 267 -0.80 -6.19 -0.74
CA LEU A 267 -0.04 -5.44 0.26
C LEU A 267 -1.02 -4.72 1.18
N GLU A 268 -1.15 -5.20 2.42
CA GLU A 268 -2.10 -4.66 3.41
C GLU A 268 -1.38 -4.42 4.74
N THR A 269 -2.03 -3.74 5.70
CA THR A 269 -1.40 -3.44 7.00
C THR A 269 -2.29 -3.85 8.18
N ILE A 270 -1.79 -4.77 9.01
CA ILE A 270 -2.39 -5.09 10.32
C ILE A 270 -2.34 -3.82 11.18
N PRO A 271 -3.45 -3.41 11.84
CA PRO A 271 -3.45 -2.24 12.71
C PRO A 271 -2.43 -2.33 13.87
N PRO A 272 -2.15 -1.21 14.55
CA PRO A 272 -1.20 -1.19 15.66
C PRO A 272 -1.53 -2.20 16.75
N HIS A 273 -0.56 -3.01 17.13
CA HIS A 273 -0.73 -4.02 18.17
C HIS A 273 0.61 -4.40 18.81
N ARG A 274 0.54 -5.10 19.94
CA ARG A 274 1.67 -5.86 20.48
C ARG A 274 1.52 -7.31 20.05
N SER A 275 2.54 -7.89 19.44
CA SER A 275 2.51 -9.29 19.02
C SER A 275 2.56 -10.26 20.20
N LYS A 276 2.21 -11.53 19.98
CA LYS A 276 2.38 -12.62 20.95
C LYS A 276 3.84 -12.81 21.40
N ARG A 277 4.80 -12.35 20.60
CA ARG A 277 6.25 -12.34 20.93
C ARG A 277 6.67 -11.09 21.72
N GLY A 278 5.76 -10.19 22.04
CA GLY A 278 6.00 -8.98 22.81
C GLY A 278 6.51 -7.78 21.99
N ILE A 279 6.63 -7.90 20.67
CA ILE A 279 7.06 -6.80 19.79
C ILE A 279 5.92 -5.79 19.65
N LEU A 280 6.20 -4.51 19.86
CA LEU A 280 5.21 -3.44 19.73
C LEU A 280 5.27 -2.81 18.34
N TYR A 281 4.26 -3.06 17.51
CA TYR A 281 4.09 -2.47 16.19
C TYR A 281 3.22 -1.21 16.27
N LYS A 282 3.82 -0.06 16.61
CA LYS A 282 3.09 1.20 16.82
C LYS A 282 2.41 1.75 15.57
N ALA A 283 2.93 1.45 14.38
CA ALA A 283 2.35 1.84 13.09
C ALA A 283 1.73 0.64 12.36
N GLY A 284 1.43 -0.44 13.08
CA GLY A 284 0.98 -1.68 12.46
C GLY A 284 2.10 -2.48 11.81
N ARG A 285 1.71 -3.54 11.11
CA ARG A 285 2.62 -4.50 10.47
C ARG A 285 2.10 -4.87 9.10
N VAL A 286 2.94 -4.76 8.07
CA VAL A 286 2.56 -5.10 6.70
C VAL A 286 2.33 -6.62 6.57
N ILE A 287 1.30 -7.00 5.83
CA ILE A 287 1.12 -8.35 5.30
C ILE A 287 1.27 -8.34 3.78
N GLN A 288 1.86 -9.38 3.22
CA GLN A 288 1.88 -9.62 1.78
C GLN A 288 1.69 -11.11 1.50
N GLY A 289 1.06 -11.43 0.37
CA GLY A 289 0.92 -12.79 -0.10
C GLY A 289 2.15 -13.27 -0.86
N LYS A 290 2.63 -14.47 -0.54
CA LYS A 290 3.55 -15.23 -1.38
C LYS A 290 2.77 -16.27 -2.19
N HIS A 291 3.32 -16.66 -3.33
CA HIS A 291 2.78 -17.75 -4.16
C HIS A 291 3.71 -18.95 -4.02
N TYR A 292 3.43 -19.81 -3.02
CA TYR A 292 4.28 -20.94 -2.62
C TYR A 292 5.71 -20.49 -2.31
N ASP A 293 6.68 -20.82 -3.17
CA ASP A 293 8.09 -20.45 -3.02
C ASP A 293 8.43 -19.08 -3.64
N SER A 294 7.47 -18.44 -4.32
CA SER A 294 7.65 -17.13 -4.96
C SER A 294 7.19 -16.01 -4.05
N PHE A 295 8.03 -14.99 -3.88
CA PHE A 295 7.73 -13.82 -3.06
C PHE A 295 7.46 -12.59 -3.94
N PRO A 296 6.75 -11.58 -3.41
CA PRO A 296 6.72 -10.25 -4.02
C PRO A 296 8.13 -9.70 -4.29
N ALA A 297 8.20 -8.77 -5.24
CA ALA A 297 9.44 -8.17 -5.73
C ALA A 297 10.37 -7.77 -4.58
N GLN A 298 11.63 -8.18 -4.70
CA GLN A 298 12.64 -7.87 -3.68
C GLN A 298 12.73 -6.37 -3.38
N ALA A 299 12.65 -5.50 -4.39
CA ALA A 299 12.68 -4.05 -4.18
C ALA A 299 11.58 -3.52 -3.23
N VAL A 300 10.39 -4.13 -3.21
CA VAL A 300 9.30 -3.77 -2.28
C VAL A 300 9.59 -4.32 -0.89
N ARG A 301 10.06 -5.57 -0.81
CA ARG A 301 10.43 -6.21 0.47
C ARG A 301 11.57 -5.45 1.15
N ASP A 302 12.60 -5.07 0.40
CA ASP A 302 13.76 -4.35 0.88
C ASP A 302 13.37 -2.93 1.32
N LEU A 303 12.47 -2.24 0.60
CA LEU A 303 11.90 -0.97 1.05
C LEU A 303 11.24 -1.12 2.43
N ILE A 304 10.28 -2.03 2.58
CA ILE A 304 9.54 -2.17 3.86
C ILE A 304 10.48 -2.59 4.99
N PHE A 305 11.35 -3.57 4.74
CA PHE A 305 12.32 -4.04 5.72
C PHE A 305 13.27 -2.92 6.16
N SER A 306 13.85 -2.18 5.21
CA SER A 306 14.87 -1.16 5.50
C SER A 306 14.31 0.07 6.22
N ASN A 307 13.01 0.33 6.12
CA ASN A 307 12.36 1.38 6.91
C ASN A 307 12.14 0.97 8.37
N GLY A 308 12.12 -0.34 8.68
CA GLY A 308 12.29 -0.87 10.03
C GLY A 308 11.11 -0.69 10.99
N VAL A 309 9.95 -0.19 10.53
CA VAL A 309 8.79 0.10 11.40
C VAL A 309 7.66 -0.92 11.26
N GLN A 310 7.32 -1.36 10.02
CA GLN A 310 6.14 -2.20 9.75
C GLN A 310 6.48 -3.58 9.16
N SER A 311 7.63 -4.17 9.52
CA SER A 311 8.17 -5.44 8.98
C SER A 311 7.14 -6.44 8.41
N THR A 312 7.36 -6.98 7.22
CA THR A 312 6.37 -7.85 6.55
C THR A 312 6.11 -9.18 7.27
N LEU A 313 4.85 -9.61 7.29
CA LEU A 313 4.40 -10.97 7.58
C LEU A 313 3.85 -11.58 6.27
N PHE A 314 4.36 -12.75 5.86
CA PHE A 314 3.92 -13.39 4.62
C PHE A 314 2.77 -14.36 4.86
N LEU A 315 1.72 -14.23 4.04
CA LEU A 315 0.58 -15.15 3.94
C LEU A 315 0.72 -15.98 2.65
N GLU A 316 0.15 -17.18 2.61
CA GLU A 316 0.11 -17.99 1.39
C GLU A 316 -1.13 -17.65 0.57
N THR A 317 -0.92 -17.12 -0.63
CA THR A 317 -1.99 -16.67 -1.53
C THR A 317 -1.91 -17.32 -2.91
N GLY A 318 -0.92 -18.19 -3.16
CA GLY A 318 -0.76 -18.89 -4.45
C GLY A 318 -1.89 -19.86 -4.81
N TRP A 319 -2.78 -20.15 -3.86
CA TRP A 319 -4.01 -20.94 -4.06
C TRP A 319 -5.13 -20.14 -4.73
N LEU A 320 -5.02 -18.80 -4.80
CA LEU A 320 -5.92 -17.92 -5.54
C LEU A 320 -5.36 -17.62 -6.94
N ARG A 321 -6.25 -17.38 -7.89
CA ARG A 321 -5.89 -17.10 -9.29
C ARG A 321 -5.25 -15.71 -9.44
N VAL A 322 -5.74 -14.73 -8.70
CA VAL A 322 -5.14 -13.40 -8.61
C VAL A 322 -4.04 -13.44 -7.55
N GLY A 323 -4.32 -14.00 -6.38
CA GLY A 323 -3.27 -14.36 -5.43
C GLY A 323 -2.95 -13.23 -4.48
N HIS A 324 -3.96 -12.51 -4.02
CA HIS A 324 -3.84 -11.35 -3.14
C HIS A 324 -4.38 -11.64 -1.75
N VAL A 325 -3.96 -10.85 -0.76
CA VAL A 325 -4.42 -10.99 0.63
C VAL A 325 -5.82 -10.40 0.83
N ASP A 326 -6.13 -9.30 0.15
CA ASP A 326 -7.42 -8.62 0.21
C ASP A 326 -8.60 -9.48 -0.31
N GLU A 327 -8.32 -10.54 -1.07
CA GLU A 327 -9.31 -11.50 -1.57
C GLU A 327 -9.94 -12.35 -0.45
N PHE A 328 -9.29 -12.47 0.71
CA PHE A 328 -9.76 -13.35 1.78
C PHE A 328 -9.60 -12.82 3.21
N VAL A 329 -8.85 -11.74 3.46
CA VAL A 329 -8.66 -11.20 4.80
C VAL A 329 -8.73 -9.68 4.84
N GLN A 330 -9.33 -9.14 5.91
CA GLN A 330 -9.32 -7.73 6.23
C GLN A 330 -9.25 -7.53 7.76
N PHE A 331 -8.95 -6.30 8.19
CA PHE A 331 -8.95 -5.92 9.61
C PHE A 331 -10.03 -4.88 9.83
N LEU A 332 -10.93 -5.14 10.79
CA LEU A 332 -12.09 -4.31 11.07
C LEU A 332 -12.00 -3.75 12.48
N PRO A 333 -12.48 -2.53 12.75
CA PRO A 333 -12.65 -2.05 14.12
C PRO A 333 -13.52 -3.02 14.92
N TYR A 334 -13.14 -3.25 16.17
CA TYR A 334 -13.83 -4.19 17.06
C TYR A 334 -13.68 -3.75 18.51
N ASP A 335 -14.71 -3.94 19.31
CA ASP A 335 -14.71 -3.54 20.72
C ASP A 335 -13.99 -4.60 21.57
N ASN A 336 -12.66 -4.54 21.57
CA ASN A 336 -11.77 -5.34 22.39
C ASN A 336 -10.50 -4.56 22.75
N ASP A 337 -9.60 -5.15 23.53
CA ASP A 337 -8.33 -4.51 23.93
C ASP A 337 -7.40 -4.17 22.75
N LEU A 338 -7.60 -4.79 21.59
CA LEU A 338 -6.85 -4.48 20.36
C LEU A 338 -7.44 -3.31 19.57
N GLY A 339 -8.73 -3.01 19.76
CA GLY A 339 -9.49 -2.06 18.94
C GLY A 339 -9.78 -2.56 17.52
N PHE A 340 -9.45 -3.82 17.20
CA PHE A 340 -9.73 -4.46 15.93
C PHE A 340 -9.83 -5.98 16.05
N THR A 341 -10.41 -6.59 15.02
CA THR A 341 -10.37 -8.02 14.79
C THR A 341 -9.99 -8.36 13.35
N ILE A 342 -9.76 -9.63 13.09
CA ILE A 342 -9.58 -10.20 11.75
C ILE A 342 -10.98 -10.52 11.22
N ALA A 343 -11.29 -10.07 10.00
CA ALA A 343 -12.35 -10.62 9.19
C ALA A 343 -11.73 -11.55 8.13
N ILE A 344 -12.30 -12.74 7.95
CA ILE A 344 -11.73 -13.72 7.02
C ILE A 344 -12.83 -14.50 6.30
N VAL A 345 -12.65 -14.71 4.99
CA VAL A 345 -13.57 -15.54 4.20
C VAL A 345 -13.60 -16.95 4.75
N THR A 346 -14.78 -17.57 4.81
CA THR A 346 -14.98 -18.90 5.40
C THR A 346 -15.95 -19.73 4.54
N PRO A 347 -15.43 -20.56 3.62
CA PRO A 347 -16.23 -21.46 2.79
C PRO A 347 -17.12 -22.41 3.57
N ASP A 348 -16.64 -22.98 4.66
CA ASP A 348 -17.43 -23.91 5.48
C ASP A 348 -18.70 -23.23 6.03
N LEU A 349 -18.60 -21.94 6.40
CA LEU A 349 -19.76 -21.16 6.85
C LEU A 349 -20.80 -21.00 5.73
N ALA A 350 -20.35 -20.64 4.51
CA ALA A 350 -21.26 -20.49 3.37
C ALA A 350 -21.92 -21.82 2.96
N ILE A 351 -21.15 -22.92 2.96
CA ILE A 351 -21.67 -24.26 2.71
C ILE A 351 -22.71 -24.66 3.77
N ASN A 352 -22.44 -24.41 5.05
CA ASN A 352 -23.39 -24.72 6.12
C ASN A 352 -24.69 -23.92 5.97
N ILE A 353 -24.60 -22.62 5.65
CA ILE A 353 -25.78 -21.78 5.35
C ILE A 353 -26.61 -22.39 4.20
N PHE A 354 -25.95 -22.88 3.14
CA PHE A 354 -26.64 -23.52 2.02
C PHE A 354 -27.30 -24.84 2.44
N GLN A 355 -26.63 -25.67 3.25
CA GLN A 355 -27.16 -26.93 3.76
C GLN A 355 -28.38 -26.71 4.67
N GLU A 356 -28.33 -25.71 5.54
CA GLU A 356 -29.46 -25.32 6.40
C GLU A 356 -30.66 -24.87 5.56
N ALA A 357 -30.43 -24.05 4.52
CA ALA A 357 -31.48 -23.65 3.59
C ALA A 357 -32.07 -24.85 2.82
N GLN A 358 -31.23 -25.77 2.35
CA GLN A 358 -31.67 -27.01 1.71
C GLN A 358 -32.54 -27.86 2.66
N ALA A 359 -32.09 -28.06 3.89
CA ALA A 359 -32.82 -28.83 4.92
C ALA A 359 -34.16 -28.18 5.30
N ALA A 360 -34.23 -26.85 5.24
CA ALA A 360 -35.46 -26.08 5.42
C ALA A 360 -36.41 -26.09 4.19
N GLY A 361 -36.05 -26.80 3.12
CA GLY A 361 -36.89 -26.96 1.92
C GLY A 361 -36.62 -25.95 0.81
N TYR A 362 -35.57 -25.14 0.90
CA TYR A 362 -35.21 -24.12 -0.10
C TYR A 362 -34.13 -24.58 -1.08
N GLY A 363 -33.91 -25.89 -1.24
CA GLY A 363 -32.88 -26.43 -2.13
C GLY A 363 -32.97 -26.00 -3.60
N GLU A 364 -34.18 -25.67 -4.08
CA GLU A 364 -34.42 -25.17 -5.45
C GLU A 364 -34.21 -23.66 -5.59
N ALA A 365 -33.89 -22.94 -4.50
CA ALA A 365 -33.54 -21.53 -4.59
C ALA A 365 -32.24 -21.36 -5.39
N MET A 366 -32.15 -20.29 -6.16
CA MET A 366 -30.94 -19.96 -6.92
C MET A 366 -29.76 -19.74 -5.97
N ALA A 367 -28.62 -20.36 -6.27
CA ALA A 367 -27.38 -20.20 -5.51
C ALA A 367 -26.84 -18.76 -5.60
N ILE A 368 -27.11 -18.10 -6.73
CA ILE A 368 -26.78 -16.70 -7.00
C ILE A 368 -28.09 -15.98 -7.37
N SER A 369 -28.49 -15.00 -6.56
CA SER A 369 -29.77 -14.29 -6.73
C SER A 369 -29.70 -13.07 -7.64
N PHE A 370 -28.53 -12.80 -8.23
CA PHE A 370 -28.31 -11.63 -9.08
C PHE A 370 -29.24 -11.65 -10.30
N ASP A 371 -30.16 -10.69 -10.35
CA ASP A 371 -30.96 -10.42 -11.55
C ASP A 371 -30.09 -9.70 -12.59
N ALA A 372 -29.53 -10.47 -13.52
CA ALA A 372 -28.66 -9.94 -14.55
C ALA A 372 -29.41 -9.26 -15.69
N GLN A 373 -30.72 -9.52 -15.86
CA GLN A 373 -31.47 -9.07 -17.05
C GLN A 373 -31.43 -7.53 -17.20
N PRO A 374 -31.64 -6.72 -16.15
CA PRO A 374 -31.50 -5.27 -16.25
C PRO A 374 -30.11 -4.81 -16.71
N GLN A 375 -29.04 -5.52 -16.30
CA GLN A 375 -27.67 -5.16 -16.68
C GLN A 375 -27.30 -5.65 -18.07
N ILE A 376 -27.79 -6.83 -18.48
CA ILE A 376 -27.68 -7.34 -19.85
C ILE A 376 -28.36 -6.35 -20.82
N ASP A 377 -29.57 -5.90 -20.49
CA ASP A 377 -30.30 -4.96 -21.32
C ASP A 377 -29.62 -3.59 -21.38
N ARG A 378 -29.08 -3.13 -20.25
CA ARG A 378 -28.38 -1.84 -20.14
C ARG A 378 -27.05 -1.83 -20.89
N PHE A 379 -26.23 -2.86 -20.70
CA PHE A 379 -24.84 -2.89 -21.17
C PHE A 379 -24.60 -3.74 -22.41
N LYS A 380 -25.60 -4.50 -22.87
CA LYS A 380 -25.51 -5.41 -24.02
C LYS A 380 -24.39 -6.45 -23.84
N VAL A 381 -24.33 -7.02 -22.65
CA VAL A 381 -23.37 -8.06 -22.26
C VAL A 381 -24.01 -9.44 -22.22
N ASP A 382 -23.19 -10.49 -22.28
CA ASP A 382 -23.66 -11.87 -22.18
C ASP A 382 -24.10 -12.22 -20.75
N MET A 383 -24.98 -13.23 -20.65
CA MET A 383 -25.40 -13.83 -19.37
C MET A 383 -24.17 -14.35 -18.59
N PRO A 384 -23.96 -13.91 -17.34
CA PRO A 384 -22.90 -14.47 -16.52
C PRO A 384 -23.07 -15.97 -16.27
N LEU A 385 -21.95 -16.68 -16.18
CA LEU A 385 -21.92 -18.11 -15.87
C LEU A 385 -22.47 -18.39 -14.46
N TYR A 386 -22.97 -19.60 -14.24
CA TYR A 386 -23.44 -20.15 -12.95
C TYR A 386 -24.68 -19.51 -12.33
N LEU A 387 -25.26 -18.48 -12.94
CA LEU A 387 -26.52 -17.87 -12.49
C LEU A 387 -27.74 -18.79 -12.60
N ASN A 388 -27.59 -19.97 -13.22
CA ASN A 388 -28.64 -20.97 -13.36
C ASN A 388 -28.55 -22.11 -12.33
N LEU A 389 -27.59 -22.08 -11.40
CA LEU A 389 -27.43 -23.12 -10.39
C LEU A 389 -28.34 -22.88 -9.20
N THR A 390 -28.98 -23.93 -8.71
CA THR A 390 -29.70 -23.94 -7.43
C THR A 390 -28.78 -24.31 -6.27
N ILE A 391 -29.24 -24.15 -5.03
CA ILE A 391 -28.56 -24.68 -3.83
C ILE A 391 -28.32 -26.20 -3.99
N ASN A 392 -29.31 -26.96 -4.47
CA ASN A 392 -29.20 -28.39 -4.72
C ASN A 392 -28.08 -28.71 -5.73
N ASP A 393 -27.98 -27.97 -6.82
CA ASP A 393 -26.94 -28.17 -7.83
C ASP A 393 -25.54 -27.92 -7.26
N VAL A 394 -25.40 -26.85 -6.45
CA VAL A 394 -24.12 -26.50 -5.81
C VAL A 394 -23.72 -27.57 -4.79
N LEU A 395 -24.62 -27.96 -3.88
CA LEU A 395 -24.31 -28.92 -2.81
C LEU A 395 -24.11 -30.36 -3.31
N SER A 396 -24.72 -30.74 -4.43
CA SER A 396 -24.56 -32.07 -5.03
C SER A 396 -23.30 -32.21 -5.90
N ASN A 397 -22.63 -31.09 -6.22
CA ASN A 397 -21.42 -31.08 -7.03
C ASN A 397 -20.19 -31.43 -6.18
N ALA A 398 -19.76 -32.70 -6.23
CA ALA A 398 -18.61 -33.20 -5.47
C ALA A 398 -17.31 -32.41 -5.72
N THR A 399 -17.07 -31.97 -6.96
CA THR A 399 -15.90 -31.15 -7.29
C THR A 399 -16.00 -29.76 -6.67
N PHE A 400 -17.18 -29.14 -6.66
CA PHE A 400 -17.35 -27.85 -5.98
C PHE A 400 -17.10 -27.96 -4.48
N MET A 401 -17.55 -29.04 -3.85
CA MET A 401 -17.31 -29.33 -2.43
C MET A 401 -15.81 -29.54 -2.15
N GLU A 402 -15.11 -30.30 -3.00
CA GLU A 402 -13.66 -30.49 -2.91
C GLU A 402 -12.89 -29.16 -3.02
N ILE A 403 -13.27 -28.31 -3.98
CA ILE A 403 -12.66 -26.99 -4.19
C ILE A 403 -12.83 -26.07 -2.98
N ASN A 404 -14.01 -26.07 -2.35
CA ASN A 404 -14.25 -25.22 -1.19
C ASN A 404 -13.58 -25.78 0.09
N ALA A 405 -13.47 -27.10 0.23
CA ALA A 405 -12.65 -27.71 1.28
C ALA A 405 -11.15 -27.37 1.11
N TYR A 406 -10.65 -27.37 -0.14
CA TYR A 406 -9.30 -26.92 -0.45
C TYR A 406 -9.09 -25.43 -0.12
N ALA A 407 -10.05 -24.55 -0.46
CA ALA A 407 -10.00 -23.14 -0.08
C ALA A 407 -9.95 -22.97 1.44
N GLN A 408 -10.83 -23.67 2.17
CA GLN A 408 -10.90 -23.61 3.63
C GLN A 408 -9.58 -24.04 4.28
N LYS A 409 -8.89 -25.06 3.74
CA LYS A 409 -7.56 -25.47 4.21
C LYS A 409 -6.57 -24.30 4.18
N TRP A 410 -6.49 -23.57 3.06
CA TRP A 410 -5.56 -22.45 2.91
C TRP A 410 -5.97 -21.22 3.73
N ILE A 411 -7.28 -20.98 3.87
CA ILE A 411 -7.81 -19.95 4.76
C ILE A 411 -7.42 -20.23 6.21
N ASN A 412 -7.61 -21.47 6.68
CA ASN A 412 -7.21 -21.88 8.03
C ASN A 412 -5.70 -21.75 8.24
N HIS A 413 -4.90 -22.15 7.25
CA HIS A 413 -3.45 -21.99 7.30
C HIS A 413 -3.03 -20.52 7.48
N ASN A 414 -3.63 -19.60 6.74
CA ASN A 414 -3.33 -18.17 6.87
C ASN A 414 -3.85 -17.57 8.17
N LEU A 415 -5.02 -18.01 8.64
CA LEU A 415 -5.53 -17.61 9.95
C LEU A 415 -4.61 -18.07 11.07
N ASP A 416 -4.05 -19.28 10.99
CA ASP A 416 -3.05 -19.77 11.95
C ASP A 416 -1.79 -18.89 11.97
N ILE A 417 -1.32 -18.44 10.80
CA ILE A 417 -0.20 -17.50 10.70
C ILE A 417 -0.54 -16.18 11.41
N LEU A 418 -1.70 -15.60 11.12
CA LEU A 418 -2.14 -14.34 11.74
C LEU A 418 -2.31 -14.47 13.25
N LEU A 419 -2.98 -15.52 13.73
CA LEU A 419 -3.20 -15.78 15.15
C LEU A 419 -1.91 -16.22 15.87
N SER A 420 -0.87 -16.66 15.15
CA SER A 420 0.46 -16.87 15.77
C SER A 420 1.16 -15.55 16.12
N GLU A 421 0.76 -14.45 15.47
CA GLU A 421 1.32 -13.12 15.63
C GLU A 421 0.45 -12.22 16.51
N ILE A 422 -0.84 -12.12 16.18
CA ILE A 422 -1.81 -11.21 16.81
C ILE A 422 -2.36 -11.90 18.08
N PRO A 423 -2.35 -11.25 19.25
CA PRO A 423 -2.89 -11.79 20.49
C PRO A 423 -4.43 -11.71 20.51
N LEU A 424 -5.05 -12.35 19.53
CA LEU A 424 -6.49 -12.49 19.35
C LEU A 424 -6.86 -13.96 19.54
N ASP A 425 -8.01 -14.22 20.17
CA ASP A 425 -8.58 -15.57 20.23
C ASP A 425 -9.32 -15.88 18.92
N ARG A 426 -9.35 -17.15 18.54
CA ARG A 426 -10.01 -17.56 17.28
C ARG A 426 -11.49 -17.22 17.28
N ASP A 427 -12.14 -17.28 18.44
CA ASP A 427 -13.57 -17.00 18.60
C ASP A 427 -13.89 -15.51 18.42
N ASP A 428 -12.89 -14.62 18.51
CA ASP A 428 -13.07 -13.17 18.28
C ASP A 428 -12.95 -12.80 16.78
N VAL A 429 -12.64 -13.76 15.90
CA VAL A 429 -12.52 -13.56 14.45
C VAL A 429 -13.90 -13.48 13.80
N ILE A 430 -14.09 -12.53 12.90
CA ILE A 430 -15.31 -12.42 12.10
C ILE A 430 -15.19 -13.32 10.87
N HIS A 431 -16.03 -14.35 10.81
CA HIS A 431 -16.12 -15.25 9.67
C HIS A 431 -17.09 -14.70 8.62
N VAL A 432 -16.57 -14.43 7.42
CA VAL A 432 -17.33 -13.90 6.29
C VAL A 432 -17.68 -15.05 5.33
N PRO A 433 -18.96 -15.38 5.11
CA PRO A 433 -19.30 -16.45 4.19
C PRO A 433 -18.89 -16.08 2.76
N GLY A 434 -18.16 -16.97 2.11
CA GLY A 434 -17.76 -16.81 0.71
C GLY A 434 -17.39 -18.15 0.10
N LEU A 435 -17.68 -18.32 -1.19
CA LEU A 435 -17.44 -19.56 -1.92
C LEU A 435 -16.47 -19.33 -3.07
N PHE A 436 -15.76 -20.38 -3.43
CA PHE A 436 -14.76 -20.38 -4.49
C PHE A 436 -15.14 -21.34 -5.62
N ARG A 437 -14.63 -21.03 -6.81
CA ARG A 437 -14.68 -21.88 -7.99
C ARG A 437 -13.28 -22.12 -8.54
N ASP A 438 -13.11 -23.25 -9.20
CA ASP A 438 -11.87 -23.58 -9.88
C ASP A 438 -11.63 -22.64 -11.08
N ARG A 439 -10.44 -22.05 -11.13
CA ARG A 439 -9.93 -21.20 -12.22
C ARG A 439 -8.61 -21.74 -12.78
N SER A 440 -8.23 -22.97 -12.44
CA SER A 440 -6.98 -23.62 -12.83
C SER A 440 -6.88 -23.80 -14.36
N ALA A 441 -8.01 -24.01 -15.04
CA ALA A 441 -8.08 -24.14 -16.50
C ALA A 441 -7.76 -22.84 -17.27
N GLY A 442 -7.61 -21.70 -16.59
CA GLY A 442 -7.27 -20.42 -17.21
C GLY A 442 -5.86 -20.37 -17.82
N GLY A 443 -5.02 -21.38 -17.58
CA GLY A 443 -3.68 -21.52 -18.16
C GLY A 443 -2.68 -20.45 -17.69
N VAL A 444 -1.46 -20.51 -18.24
CA VAL A 444 -0.45 -19.45 -18.12
C VAL A 444 -0.78 -18.38 -19.16
N TYR A 445 -0.97 -17.13 -18.72
CA TYR A 445 -1.04 -16.02 -19.65
C TYR A 445 0.36 -15.47 -19.89
N VAL A 446 1.02 -15.94 -20.96
CA VAL A 446 2.31 -15.40 -21.40
C VAL A 446 2.06 -14.26 -22.37
N ASN A 447 2.65 -13.09 -22.12
CA ASN A 447 2.53 -11.98 -23.04
C ASN A 447 3.33 -12.28 -24.33
N SER A 448 2.78 -11.90 -25.48
CA SER A 448 3.43 -12.06 -26.78
C SER A 448 4.61 -11.11 -27.00
N ASP A 449 4.82 -10.16 -26.08
CA ASP A 449 5.90 -9.17 -26.09
C ASP A 449 7.23 -9.68 -25.52
N GLY A 450 7.27 -10.95 -25.07
CA GLY A 450 8.45 -11.57 -24.48
C GLY A 450 8.64 -11.29 -23.00
N LEU A 451 7.67 -10.63 -22.35
CA LEU A 451 7.60 -10.56 -20.89
C LEU A 451 7.14 -11.90 -20.30
N ASP A 452 7.50 -12.13 -19.05
CA ASP A 452 7.11 -13.32 -18.30
C ASP A 452 5.58 -13.35 -18.03
N PHE A 453 5.07 -14.44 -17.45
CA PHE A 453 3.63 -14.67 -17.32
C PHE A 453 2.91 -13.66 -16.42
N TYR A 454 1.64 -13.35 -16.73
CA TYR A 454 0.77 -12.61 -15.82
C TYR A 454 0.30 -13.45 -14.64
N TRP A 455 -0.14 -14.68 -14.95
CA TRP A 455 -0.59 -15.68 -14.00
C TRP A 455 0.32 -16.90 -14.04
N PRO A 456 0.91 -17.31 -12.89
CA PRO A 456 1.79 -18.47 -12.86
C PRO A 456 1.05 -19.75 -13.27
N PRO A 457 1.78 -20.74 -13.80
CA PRO A 457 1.21 -22.07 -13.99
C PRO A 457 0.69 -22.62 -12.67
N VAL A 458 -0.43 -23.33 -12.75
CA VAL A 458 -0.94 -24.09 -11.61
C VAL A 458 0.08 -25.18 -11.29
N LEU A 459 0.55 -25.21 -10.04
CA LEU A 459 1.47 -26.24 -9.59
C LEU A 459 0.80 -27.61 -9.62
N LYS A 460 1.62 -28.65 -9.79
CA LYS A 460 1.11 -30.02 -9.77
C LYS A 460 0.41 -30.28 -8.43
N ASP A 461 -0.78 -30.88 -8.50
CA ASP A 461 -1.59 -31.26 -7.34
C ASP A 461 -2.16 -30.07 -6.53
N GLU A 462 -2.09 -28.84 -7.08
CA GLU A 462 -2.67 -27.63 -6.49
C GLU A 462 -3.79 -27.05 -7.38
N TYR A 463 -4.60 -26.15 -6.82
CA TYR A 463 -5.60 -25.37 -7.55
C TYR A 463 -5.30 -23.87 -7.52
N GLN A 464 -5.79 -23.14 -8.53
CA GLN A 464 -5.96 -21.69 -8.50
C GLN A 464 -7.44 -21.34 -8.49
N LEU A 465 -7.90 -20.73 -7.41
CA LEU A 465 -9.30 -20.46 -7.16
C LEU A 465 -9.66 -19.00 -7.42
N GLY A 466 -10.91 -18.76 -7.80
CA GLY A 466 -11.48 -17.41 -7.81
C GLY A 466 -12.83 -17.41 -7.12
N ALA A 467 -13.31 -16.23 -6.75
CA ALA A 467 -14.60 -16.11 -6.12
C ALA A 467 -15.73 -16.68 -7.01
N PHE A 468 -16.62 -17.45 -6.40
CA PHE A 468 -17.84 -17.97 -7.02
C PHE A 468 -18.95 -16.91 -7.03
N LEU A 469 -19.07 -16.19 -5.92
CA LEU A 469 -19.92 -15.03 -5.70
C LEU A 469 -19.03 -13.80 -5.45
N PRO A 470 -19.49 -12.55 -5.67
CA PRO A 470 -18.77 -11.37 -5.22
C PRO A 470 -18.42 -11.49 -3.73
N SER A 471 -17.13 -11.39 -3.41
CA SER A 471 -16.65 -11.63 -2.05
C SER A 471 -16.85 -10.39 -1.19
N ALA A 472 -17.69 -10.50 -0.16
CA ALA A 472 -17.98 -9.39 0.75
C ALA A 472 -16.74 -8.90 1.52
N ILE A 473 -15.70 -9.73 1.67
CA ILE A 473 -14.45 -9.36 2.37
C ILE A 473 -13.64 -8.28 1.65
N ASN A 474 -13.81 -8.14 0.33
CA ASN A 474 -13.02 -7.21 -0.47
C ASN A 474 -13.77 -5.89 -0.60
N GLY A 475 -14.12 -5.31 0.55
CA GLY A 475 -14.86 -4.07 0.68
C GLY A 475 -14.03 -2.94 1.29
N ILE A 476 -14.67 -1.79 1.49
CA ILE A 476 -14.00 -0.59 2.00
C ILE A 476 -14.47 -0.33 3.44
N VAL A 477 -13.52 -0.33 4.38
CA VAL A 477 -13.73 0.04 5.78
C VAL A 477 -13.71 1.56 5.91
N VAL A 478 -14.77 2.14 6.47
CA VAL A 478 -14.91 3.59 6.69
C VAL A 478 -15.36 3.83 8.12
N GLY A 479 -14.39 3.93 9.04
CA GLY A 479 -14.71 3.96 10.46
C GLY A 479 -15.43 2.68 10.87
N ASP A 480 -16.60 2.80 11.50
CA ASP A 480 -17.49 1.70 11.88
C ASP A 480 -18.41 1.21 10.75
N GLN A 481 -18.32 1.83 9.56
CA GLN A 481 -19.13 1.49 8.40
C GLN A 481 -18.32 0.66 7.40
N TYR A 482 -19.04 -0.14 6.61
CA TYR A 482 -18.44 -1.06 5.66
C TYR A 482 -19.16 -1.01 4.31
N LEU A 483 -18.43 -0.64 3.26
CA LEU A 483 -18.93 -0.65 1.88
C LEU A 483 -18.58 -2.00 1.25
N SER A 484 -19.51 -2.95 1.36
CA SER A 484 -19.33 -4.31 0.85
C SER A 484 -19.73 -4.43 -0.63
N PRO A 485 -19.02 -5.25 -1.43
CA PRO A 485 -19.63 -5.91 -2.58
C PRO A 485 -20.90 -6.65 -2.14
N ASN A 486 -21.98 -6.54 -2.91
CA ASN A 486 -23.19 -7.31 -2.63
C ASN A 486 -22.94 -8.78 -3.01
N PRO A 487 -23.08 -9.73 -2.07
CA PRO A 487 -22.76 -11.14 -2.33
C PRO A 487 -23.75 -11.80 -3.29
N PHE A 488 -24.98 -11.30 -3.41
CA PHE A 488 -26.06 -11.91 -4.21
C PHE A 488 -26.24 -13.40 -3.90
N GLY A 489 -26.26 -13.78 -2.63
CA GLY A 489 -26.53 -15.14 -2.18
C GLY A 489 -28.00 -15.55 -2.37
N PRO A 490 -28.36 -16.80 -2.02
CA PRO A 490 -29.72 -17.29 -2.19
C PRO A 490 -30.74 -16.47 -1.42
N VAL A 491 -31.88 -16.18 -2.05
CA VAL A 491 -32.98 -15.47 -1.39
C VAL A 491 -33.93 -16.48 -0.76
N VAL A 492 -33.97 -16.53 0.57
CA VAL A 492 -34.86 -17.38 1.36
C VAL A 492 -35.80 -16.49 2.14
N SER A 493 -37.12 -16.69 1.98
CA SER A 493 -38.15 -15.87 2.63
C SER A 493 -37.99 -14.36 2.40
N GLY A 494 -37.46 -13.97 1.23
CA GLY A 494 -37.28 -12.56 0.85
C GLY A 494 -35.95 -11.92 1.26
N GLU A 495 -35.04 -12.66 1.91
CA GLU A 495 -33.74 -12.16 2.34
C GLU A 495 -32.59 -12.94 1.69
N ASP A 496 -31.55 -12.25 1.25
CA ASP A 496 -30.27 -12.87 0.87
C ASP A 496 -29.58 -13.41 2.14
N ILE A 497 -29.50 -14.73 2.24
CA ILE A 497 -29.02 -15.41 3.45
C ILE A 497 -27.50 -15.26 3.67
N LEU A 498 -26.73 -14.97 2.62
CA LEU A 498 -25.30 -14.68 2.78
C LEU A 498 -25.10 -13.24 3.23
N ALA A 499 -25.83 -12.29 2.66
CA ALA A 499 -25.80 -10.89 3.11
C ALA A 499 -26.26 -10.76 4.57
N LYS A 500 -27.30 -11.51 4.96
CA LYS A 500 -27.76 -11.57 6.35
C LYS A 500 -26.69 -12.04 7.32
N ALA A 501 -25.88 -13.02 6.92
CA ALA A 501 -24.79 -13.56 7.72
C ALA A 501 -23.58 -12.62 7.86
N LEU A 502 -23.52 -11.52 7.09
CA LEU A 502 -22.50 -10.48 7.26
C LEU A 502 -22.77 -9.53 8.43
N ILE A 503 -24.03 -9.44 8.88
CA ILE A 503 -24.40 -8.62 10.01
C ILE A 503 -24.08 -9.46 11.26
N PRO A 504 -23.10 -9.07 12.09
CA PRO A 504 -22.85 -9.77 13.34
C PRO A 504 -24.16 -9.85 14.11
N ALA A 505 -24.53 -11.03 14.60
CA ALA A 505 -25.63 -11.14 15.54
C ALA A 505 -25.31 -10.19 16.70
N GLN A 506 -26.09 -9.12 16.85
CA GLN A 506 -25.86 -8.11 17.89
C GLN A 506 -25.62 -8.82 19.22
N GLY A 507 -24.41 -8.65 19.76
CA GLY A 507 -24.00 -9.08 21.10
C GLY A 507 -23.69 -7.85 21.93
#